data_AF-A0A9Q1FM57-F1
#
_entry.id   AF-A0A9Q1FM57-F1
#
_cell.length_a   1.000
_cell.length_b   1.000
_cell.length_c   1.000
_cell.angle_alpha   90.00
_cell.angle_beta   90.00
_cell.angle_gamma   90.00
#
_symmetry.space_group_name_H-M   'P 1'
#
loop_
_entity.id
_entity.type
_entity.pdbx_description
1 polymer ?
#
loop_
_entity_poly.entity_id
_entity_poly.type
_entity_poly.pdbx_seq_one_letter_code
_entity_poly.pdbx_strand_id
1 'polypeptide(L)'
;MAANTQINKIFNDPIHGSIELHPHLVSIIDTPEFQRLRYIKQMGSVYFVYPGACHNRFEHSIGVAYLAGELVQALNKQYHVHQDANLKKLLSDLKKEKSKQSLLSSEVPGPSQEPRSTPAADSKESNPQEEEEEEEEEEDSQDDEEELITEEERLCVQIAALCHDLGHGPFSHLTDTLFIPRVLEEKEKEGTEQEDKRKKLENWTHEKQSQAMLDEMIKNLEAKTRKKKEDKEAIKFIKEHLDFIKELIDPPDHHFKEGTDPPKKPTHYKSFLYEIVSNKRNGIDVDKMDYFARDCYHLGIASNFNFRRFCKFARVCLCDEEMQICMRDKEVGNMYGLHDTRNNIQEKACQHRVSSIIDTMIVDAFIKADGVLKISDSLLDVTKHTKLTDGIYQKILHLDVKEELDARDKENLIEAQKILQRIERRELYKCVCEIYLQKPIAQKQKKALEKELGEHIETKILERTYGMKGVNPIEQINFYTKSKPNEAGKLKRRNVSQLLPNVFHENVLHVYCKKPMLEEEEIGSLAKKAKQWCKKKGYKE
;
A
#
# COMPACT_ATOMS: atom_id res chain seq x y z
N MET A 1 -22.21 -7.27 -35.13
CA MET A 1 -21.21 -7.25 -34.04
C MET A 1 -21.67 -8.18 -32.94
N ALA A 2 -20.92 -9.23 -32.60
CA ALA A 2 -21.25 -10.06 -31.44
C ALA A 2 -20.64 -9.39 -30.20
N ALA A 3 -21.47 -8.86 -29.31
CA ALA A 3 -21.05 -8.38 -28.00
C ALA A 3 -20.34 -9.53 -27.28
N ASN A 4 -19.04 -9.40 -27.07
CA ASN A 4 -18.22 -10.35 -26.35
C ASN A 4 -18.50 -10.17 -24.86
N THR A 5 -19.65 -10.65 -24.37
CA THR A 5 -20.04 -10.62 -22.96
C THR A 5 -19.15 -11.57 -22.17
N GLN A 6 -17.95 -11.11 -21.85
CA GLN A 6 -17.10 -11.72 -20.84
C GLN A 6 -17.82 -11.59 -19.48
N ILE A 7 -18.19 -12.71 -18.88
CA ILE A 7 -18.96 -12.73 -17.62
C ILE A 7 -18.01 -12.40 -16.47
N ASN A 8 -18.29 -11.30 -15.76
CA ASN A 8 -17.58 -10.95 -14.53
C ASN A 8 -17.78 -12.05 -13.47
N LYS A 9 -16.73 -12.32 -12.69
CA LYS A 9 -16.82 -13.27 -11.57
C LYS A 9 -17.30 -12.54 -10.33
N ILE A 10 -18.31 -13.11 -9.67
CA ILE A 10 -18.85 -12.59 -8.42
C ILE A 10 -18.12 -13.23 -7.23
N PHE A 11 -17.64 -12.41 -6.31
CA PHE A 11 -17.10 -12.79 -5.02
C PHE A 11 -18.03 -12.26 -3.92
N ASN A 12 -18.36 -13.08 -2.92
CA ASN A 12 -19.09 -12.59 -1.76
C ASN A 12 -18.10 -12.24 -0.66
N ASP A 13 -18.06 -10.96 -0.31
CA ASP A 13 -17.22 -10.38 0.72
C ASP A 13 -18.10 -9.88 1.89
N PRO A 14 -17.72 -10.15 3.16
CA PRO A 14 -18.53 -9.78 4.31
C PRO A 14 -18.62 -8.26 4.54
N ILE A 15 -17.71 -7.47 3.97
CA ILE A 15 -17.66 -6.01 4.15
C ILE A 15 -18.42 -5.32 3.03
N HIS A 16 -18.19 -5.73 1.78
CA HIS A 16 -18.70 -5.05 0.60
C HIS A 16 -19.90 -5.73 -0.06
N GLY A 17 -20.26 -6.94 0.40
CA GLY A 17 -21.33 -7.74 -0.20
C GLY A 17 -20.84 -8.44 -1.47
N SER A 18 -21.64 -8.41 -2.54
CA SER A 18 -21.26 -9.03 -3.81
C SER A 18 -20.34 -8.10 -4.60
N ILE A 19 -19.11 -8.55 -4.83
CA ILE A 19 -18.07 -7.88 -5.61
C ILE A 19 -17.99 -8.52 -6.99
N GLU A 20 -18.13 -7.72 -8.05
CA GLU A 20 -17.92 -8.14 -9.42
C GLU A 20 -16.52 -7.75 -9.90
N LEU A 21 -15.75 -8.73 -10.39
CA LEU A 21 -14.41 -8.49 -10.94
C LEU A 21 -14.30 -8.93 -12.40
N HIS A 22 -13.64 -8.07 -13.19
CA HIS A 22 -13.32 -8.31 -14.59
C HIS A 22 -12.42 -9.57 -14.75
N PRO A 23 -12.57 -10.37 -15.82
CA PRO A 23 -11.76 -11.57 -16.03
C PRO A 23 -10.24 -11.36 -15.96
N HIS A 24 -9.74 -10.20 -16.39
CA HIS A 24 -8.31 -9.86 -16.24
C HIS A 24 -7.85 -9.87 -14.77
N LEU A 25 -8.66 -9.37 -13.83
CA LEU A 25 -8.36 -9.47 -12.39
C LEU A 25 -8.44 -10.92 -11.92
N VAL A 26 -9.41 -11.70 -12.42
CA VAL A 26 -9.56 -13.11 -12.06
C VAL A 26 -8.33 -13.93 -12.49
N SER A 27 -7.76 -13.67 -13.66
CA SER A 27 -6.52 -14.30 -14.13
C SER A 27 -5.32 -14.01 -13.22
N ILE A 28 -5.28 -12.83 -12.59
CA ILE A 28 -4.29 -12.48 -11.56
C ILE A 28 -4.60 -13.23 -10.25
N ILE A 29 -5.87 -13.23 -9.82
CA ILE A 29 -6.30 -13.86 -8.57
C ILE A 29 -5.96 -15.36 -8.57
N ASP A 30 -6.18 -16.05 -9.68
CA ASP A 30 -5.98 -17.49 -9.82
C ASP A 30 -4.49 -17.88 -10.06
N THR A 31 -3.54 -17.10 -9.52
CA THR A 31 -2.10 -17.37 -9.54
C THR A 31 -1.55 -17.79 -8.17
N PRO A 32 -0.48 -18.62 -8.11
CA PRO A 32 0.18 -18.95 -6.83
C PRO A 32 0.64 -17.73 -6.03
N GLU A 33 1.14 -16.70 -6.73
CA GLU A 33 1.64 -15.45 -6.16
C GLU A 33 0.52 -14.69 -5.43
N PHE A 34 -0.69 -14.63 -6.00
CA PHE A 34 -1.83 -13.99 -5.36
C PHE A 34 -2.50 -14.89 -4.31
N GLN A 35 -2.67 -16.18 -4.60
CA GLN A 35 -3.26 -17.14 -3.64
C GLN A 35 -2.44 -17.29 -2.36
N ARG A 36 -1.13 -17.02 -2.42
CA ARG A 36 -0.24 -16.89 -1.26
C ARG A 36 -0.81 -15.97 -0.17
N LEU A 37 -1.46 -14.88 -0.55
CA LEU A 37 -1.99 -13.88 0.39
C LEU A 37 -3.05 -14.44 1.34
N ARG A 38 -3.60 -15.64 1.07
CA ARG A 38 -4.49 -16.37 1.99
C ARG A 38 -3.78 -16.83 3.26
N TYR A 39 -2.46 -16.89 3.23
CA TYR A 39 -1.63 -17.43 4.30
C TYR A 39 -0.80 -16.35 5.00
N ILE A 40 -1.17 -15.08 4.83
CA ILE A 40 -0.52 -13.93 5.46
C ILE A 40 -1.58 -13.09 6.15
N LYS A 41 -1.57 -13.10 7.49
CA LYS A 41 -2.55 -12.34 8.27
C LYS A 41 -2.40 -10.85 8.04
N GLN A 42 -3.53 -10.17 7.83
CA GLN A 42 -3.57 -8.71 7.64
C GLN A 42 -2.91 -8.00 8.81
N MET A 43 -3.31 -8.38 10.03
CA MET A 43 -2.86 -7.75 11.27
C MET A 43 -1.76 -8.53 12.01
N GLY A 44 -1.11 -9.50 11.35
CA GLY A 44 0.00 -10.27 11.92
C GLY A 44 -0.33 -10.87 13.29
N SER A 45 0.47 -10.52 14.32
CA SER A 45 0.32 -11.08 15.67
C SER A 45 -0.89 -10.56 16.44
N VAL A 46 -1.60 -9.53 15.94
CA VAL A 46 -2.82 -9.02 16.58
C VAL A 46 -3.84 -10.14 16.78
N TYR A 47 -3.85 -11.15 15.90
CA TYR A 47 -4.65 -12.36 16.04
C TYR A 47 -4.49 -13.08 17.40
N PHE A 48 -3.30 -13.06 18.01
CA PHE A 48 -3.05 -13.66 19.32
C PHE A 48 -3.62 -12.84 20.51
N VAL A 49 -4.22 -11.69 20.24
CA VAL A 49 -4.89 -10.83 21.22
C VAL A 49 -6.36 -10.67 20.87
N TYR A 50 -6.66 -10.44 19.58
CA TYR A 50 -8.00 -10.32 19.03
C TYR A 50 -8.29 -11.55 18.16
N PRO A 51 -8.97 -12.58 18.69
CA PRO A 51 -9.20 -13.81 17.95
C PRO A 51 -10.07 -13.61 16.69
N GLY A 52 -10.85 -12.51 16.64
CA GLY A 52 -11.60 -12.11 15.46
C GLY A 52 -10.74 -11.57 14.31
N ALA A 53 -9.51 -11.11 14.57
CA ALA A 53 -8.55 -10.64 13.57
C ALA A 53 -7.89 -11.81 12.81
N CYS A 54 -8.72 -12.70 12.27
CA CYS A 54 -8.30 -13.93 11.60
C CYS A 54 -8.07 -13.73 10.09
N HIS A 55 -8.48 -12.58 9.53
CA HIS A 55 -8.42 -12.23 8.13
C HIS A 55 -6.99 -12.06 7.61
N ASN A 56 -6.85 -12.25 6.30
CA ASN A 56 -5.61 -12.26 5.57
C ASN A 56 -5.59 -11.17 4.50
N ARG A 57 -4.40 -10.92 3.96
CA ARG A 57 -4.16 -9.95 2.89
C ARG A 57 -5.01 -10.23 1.63
N PHE A 58 -5.37 -11.49 1.38
CA PHE A 58 -6.12 -11.91 0.19
C PHE A 58 -7.47 -11.19 0.03
N GLU A 59 -8.36 -11.30 1.03
CA GLU A 59 -9.69 -10.69 0.99
C GLU A 59 -9.62 -9.16 1.05
N HIS A 60 -8.61 -8.62 1.73
CA HIS A 60 -8.31 -7.19 1.73
C HIS A 60 -7.95 -6.71 0.32
N SER A 61 -7.00 -7.33 -0.38
CA SER A 61 -6.61 -6.95 -1.74
C SER A 61 -7.78 -6.99 -2.75
N ILE A 62 -8.69 -7.97 -2.61
CA ILE A 62 -9.93 -8.01 -3.41
C ILE A 62 -10.84 -6.81 -3.10
N GLY A 63 -11.00 -6.48 -1.82
CA GLY A 63 -11.77 -5.31 -1.38
C GLY A 63 -11.18 -4.01 -1.89
N VAL A 64 -9.86 -3.84 -1.84
CA VAL A 64 -9.18 -2.63 -2.37
C VAL A 64 -9.39 -2.50 -3.89
N ALA A 65 -9.29 -3.59 -4.65
CA ALA A 65 -9.57 -3.59 -6.09
C ALA A 65 -11.03 -3.22 -6.43
N TYR A 66 -11.98 -3.65 -5.60
CA TYR A 66 -13.38 -3.24 -5.72
C TYR A 66 -13.56 -1.74 -5.46
N LEU A 67 -13.07 -1.24 -4.32
CA LEU A 67 -13.18 0.17 -3.96
C LEU A 67 -12.49 1.10 -4.97
N ALA A 68 -11.35 0.66 -5.53
CA ALA A 68 -10.67 1.36 -6.61
C ALA A 68 -11.58 1.56 -7.83
N GLY A 69 -12.26 0.50 -8.26
CA GLY A 69 -13.21 0.55 -9.39
C GLY A 69 -14.42 1.46 -9.11
N GLU A 70 -14.99 1.36 -7.90
CA GLU A 70 -16.12 2.20 -7.48
C GLU A 70 -15.75 3.69 -7.41
N LEU A 71 -14.55 4.01 -6.92
CA LEU A 71 -14.09 5.39 -6.86
C LEU A 71 -13.89 5.97 -8.26
N VAL A 72 -13.27 5.21 -9.17
CA VAL A 72 -13.11 5.61 -10.58
C VAL A 72 -14.47 5.91 -11.23
N GLN A 73 -15.44 5.01 -11.09
CA GLN A 73 -16.79 5.20 -11.63
C GLN A 73 -17.47 6.43 -11.02
N ALA A 74 -17.31 6.65 -9.71
CA ALA A 74 -17.85 7.83 -9.05
C ALA A 74 -17.23 9.12 -9.58
N LEU A 75 -15.91 9.15 -9.81
CA LEU A 75 -15.22 10.31 -10.39
C LEU A 75 -15.67 10.60 -11.81
N ASN A 76 -15.83 9.58 -12.67
CA ASN A 76 -16.43 9.75 -14.01
C ASN A 76 -17.82 10.38 -13.89
N LYS A 77 -18.70 9.80 -13.05
CA LYS A 77 -20.04 10.34 -12.85
C LYS A 77 -20.04 11.80 -12.39
N GLN A 78 -19.15 12.18 -11.48
CA GLN A 78 -19.03 13.57 -11.02
C GLN A 78 -18.51 14.50 -12.12
N TYR A 79 -17.65 14.02 -13.00
CA TYR A 79 -17.15 14.77 -14.14
C TYR A 79 -18.25 15.11 -15.15
N HIS A 80 -19.08 14.13 -15.53
CA HIS A 80 -20.21 14.35 -16.44
C HIS A 80 -21.22 15.36 -15.88
N VAL A 81 -21.49 15.33 -14.57
CA VAL A 81 -22.45 16.25 -13.93
C VAL A 81 -21.97 17.70 -13.89
N HIS A 82 -20.65 17.93 -13.72
CA HIS A 82 -20.13 19.28 -13.43
C HIS A 82 -19.37 19.93 -14.59
N GLN A 83 -18.95 19.15 -15.59
CA GLN A 83 -18.38 19.59 -16.86
C GLN A 83 -17.37 20.75 -16.72
N ASP A 84 -16.32 20.56 -15.90
CA ASP A 84 -15.30 21.59 -15.68
C ASP A 84 -14.56 21.93 -16.98
N ALA A 85 -14.80 23.14 -17.50
CA ALA A 85 -14.22 23.63 -18.75
C ALA A 85 -12.68 23.73 -18.70
N ASN A 86 -12.10 24.06 -17.54
CA ASN A 86 -10.65 24.15 -17.39
C ASN A 86 -10.01 22.76 -17.45
N LEU A 87 -10.64 21.80 -16.78
CA LEU A 87 -10.22 20.40 -16.81
C LEU A 87 -10.37 19.80 -18.22
N LYS A 88 -11.51 20.04 -18.89
CA LYS A 88 -11.75 19.64 -20.29
C LYS A 88 -10.66 20.16 -21.23
N LYS A 89 -10.35 21.46 -21.14
CA LYS A 89 -9.31 22.10 -21.95
C LYS A 89 -7.94 21.46 -21.70
N LEU A 90 -7.56 21.30 -20.43
CA LEU A 90 -6.28 20.68 -20.06
C LEU A 90 -6.16 19.24 -20.58
N LEU A 91 -7.23 18.45 -20.46
CA LEU A 91 -7.26 17.07 -20.99
C LEU A 91 -7.10 17.05 -22.51
N SER A 92 -7.75 17.97 -23.23
CA SER A 92 -7.60 18.13 -24.69
C SER A 92 -6.16 18.48 -25.07
N ASP A 93 -5.54 19.41 -24.35
CA ASP A 93 -4.18 19.88 -24.63
C ASP A 93 -3.14 18.77 -24.33
N LEU A 94 -3.27 18.07 -23.20
CA LEU A 94 -2.40 16.95 -22.83
C LEU A 94 -2.55 15.76 -23.79
N LYS A 95 -3.76 15.45 -24.27
CA LYS A 95 -3.98 14.43 -25.30
C LYS A 95 -3.22 14.77 -26.59
N LYS A 96 -3.26 16.02 -27.04
CA LYS A 96 -2.51 16.48 -28.23
C LYS A 96 -1.00 16.37 -28.06
N GLU A 97 -0.47 16.70 -26.88
CA GLU A 97 0.97 16.54 -26.58
C GLU A 97 1.42 15.08 -26.61
N LYS A 98 0.61 14.17 -26.04
CA LYS A 98 0.91 12.74 -26.02
C LYS A 98 0.88 12.13 -27.42
N SER A 99 -0.09 12.51 -28.26
CA SER A 99 -0.15 12.09 -29.68
C SER A 99 1.09 12.57 -30.45
N LYS A 100 1.58 13.79 -30.20
CA LYS A 100 2.82 14.29 -30.82
C LYS A 100 4.05 13.50 -30.37
N GLN A 101 4.20 13.22 -29.07
CA GLN A 101 5.32 12.43 -28.54
C GLN A 101 5.32 10.98 -29.07
N SER A 102 4.15 10.35 -29.20
CA SER A 102 4.00 9.01 -29.79
C SER A 102 4.45 8.96 -31.26
N LEU A 103 4.17 9.99 -32.04
CA LEU A 103 4.59 10.10 -33.46
C LEU A 103 6.11 10.27 -33.58
N LEU A 104 6.72 11.07 -32.70
CA LEU A 104 8.18 11.28 -32.64
C LEU A 104 8.97 10.02 -32.23
N SER A 105 8.38 9.10 -31.46
CA SER A 105 9.01 7.82 -31.10
C SER A 105 8.93 6.72 -32.18
N SER A 106 8.18 6.95 -33.26
CA SER A 106 8.03 5.99 -34.37
C SER A 106 8.94 6.24 -35.59
N GLU A 107 9.71 7.32 -35.60
CA GLU A 107 10.66 7.61 -36.69
C GLU A 107 12.03 6.94 -36.45
N VAL A 108 12.17 5.70 -36.95
CA VAL A 108 13.48 5.11 -37.25
C VAL A 108 13.92 5.63 -38.62
N PRO A 109 15.12 6.23 -38.80
CA PRO A 109 15.57 6.70 -40.11
C PRO A 109 15.96 5.49 -40.98
N GLY A 110 15.09 5.12 -41.92
CA GLY A 110 15.40 4.20 -43.01
C GLY A 110 16.17 4.93 -44.14
N PRO A 111 17.03 4.22 -44.90
CA PRO A 111 18.00 4.85 -45.78
C PRO A 111 17.38 5.36 -47.08
N SER A 112 17.99 6.44 -47.54
CA SER A 112 17.89 7.17 -48.79
C SER A 112 17.53 6.33 -50.02
N GLN A 113 16.51 6.74 -50.77
CA GLN A 113 16.39 6.46 -52.20
C GLN A 113 16.07 7.74 -52.98
N GLU A 114 16.85 7.95 -54.04
CA GLU A 114 16.85 9.05 -54.99
C GLU A 114 15.69 8.99 -56.01
N PRO A 115 15.44 10.08 -56.78
CA PRO A 115 14.12 10.42 -57.30
C PRO A 115 13.85 9.89 -58.70
N ARG A 116 12.55 9.69 -59.03
CA ARG A 116 12.09 9.56 -60.43
C ARG A 116 10.78 10.28 -60.69
N SER A 117 10.91 11.35 -61.49
CA SER A 117 10.08 11.79 -62.63
C SER A 117 8.54 11.64 -62.59
N THR A 118 7.89 12.79 -62.68
CA THR A 118 6.52 13.05 -63.19
C THR A 118 6.30 12.53 -64.63
N PRO A 119 5.04 12.34 -65.07
CA PRO A 119 4.43 13.38 -65.93
C PRO A 119 2.92 13.66 -65.73
N ALA A 120 2.54 14.91 -66.08
CA ALA A 120 1.31 15.43 -66.71
C ALA A 120 -0.04 14.75 -66.43
N ALA A 121 -1.01 15.42 -65.77
CA ALA A 121 -1.93 16.44 -66.29
C ALA A 121 -3.05 15.88 -67.21
N ASP A 122 -4.29 15.89 -66.73
CA ASP A 122 -5.44 16.22 -67.57
C ASP A 122 -6.64 16.74 -66.75
N SER A 123 -7.32 17.70 -67.36
CA SER A 123 -8.34 18.62 -66.83
C SER A 123 -9.79 18.19 -67.11
N LYS A 124 -10.75 18.69 -66.30
CA LYS A 124 -12.13 19.15 -66.63
C LYS A 124 -12.88 19.45 -65.31
N GLU A 125 -13.27 20.70 -64.97
CA GLU A 125 -14.51 21.43 -65.36
C GLU A 125 -15.80 20.60 -65.14
N SER A 126 -16.92 21.03 -64.55
CA SER A 126 -17.38 22.19 -63.76
C SER A 126 -18.89 21.97 -63.42
N ASN A 127 -19.32 22.24 -62.16
CA ASN A 127 -20.59 22.79 -61.57
C ASN A 127 -22.03 22.46 -62.14
N PRO A 128 -23.19 22.79 -61.49
CA PRO A 128 -23.58 23.06 -60.08
C PRO A 128 -24.88 22.34 -59.57
N GLN A 129 -25.17 22.51 -58.26
CA GLN A 129 -26.44 22.62 -57.48
C GLN A 129 -27.76 21.88 -57.83
N GLU A 130 -28.40 21.30 -56.77
CA GLU A 130 -29.83 21.38 -56.30
C GLU A 130 -29.93 20.37 -55.10
N GLU A 131 -30.16 20.78 -53.82
CA GLU A 131 -31.44 21.02 -53.10
C GLU A 131 -32.51 19.95 -53.43
N GLU A 132 -33.24 19.26 -52.55
CA GLU A 132 -33.50 19.16 -51.10
C GLU A 132 -34.28 17.82 -50.97
N GLU A 133 -34.18 17.10 -49.84
CA GLU A 133 -35.31 16.37 -49.22
C GLU A 133 -34.83 15.78 -47.88
N GLU A 134 -35.21 16.45 -46.79
CA GLU A 134 -35.07 16.01 -45.41
C GLU A 134 -36.09 14.90 -45.12
N GLU A 135 -35.64 13.66 -44.97
CA GLU A 135 -36.37 12.64 -44.20
C GLU A 135 -35.69 12.55 -42.83
N GLU A 136 -36.40 13.01 -41.80
CA GLU A 136 -36.04 12.85 -40.39
C GLU A 136 -36.02 11.35 -40.03
N GLU A 137 -34.90 10.68 -40.27
CA GLU A 137 -34.51 9.52 -39.48
C GLU A 137 -33.98 10.06 -38.14
N GLU A 138 -34.69 9.78 -37.05
CA GLU A 138 -34.15 9.92 -35.69
C GLU A 138 -32.94 8.96 -35.56
N GLU A 139 -31.78 9.38 -36.06
CA GLU A 139 -30.49 8.86 -35.65
C GLU A 139 -30.34 9.24 -34.17
N ASP A 140 -30.62 8.26 -33.32
CA ASP A 140 -30.28 8.23 -31.90
C ASP A 140 -28.75 8.37 -31.81
N SER A 141 -28.26 9.62 -31.90
CA SER A 141 -26.85 9.95 -31.75
C SER A 141 -26.48 9.65 -30.31
N GLN A 142 -25.99 8.44 -30.09
CA GLN A 142 -25.17 8.11 -28.93
C GLN A 142 -23.95 9.04 -29.00
N ASP A 143 -24.08 10.23 -28.42
CA ASP A 143 -22.96 11.08 -28.08
C ASP A 143 -22.02 10.21 -27.23
N ASP A 144 -20.88 9.81 -27.80
CA ASP A 144 -19.75 9.24 -27.08
C ASP A 144 -19.24 10.31 -26.08
N GLU A 145 -19.91 10.46 -24.95
CA GLU A 145 -19.53 11.42 -23.91
C GLU A 145 -18.11 11.09 -23.42
N GLU A 146 -17.18 12.00 -23.67
CA GLU A 146 -15.77 11.84 -23.31
C GLU A 146 -15.60 11.58 -21.80
N GLU A 147 -15.25 10.34 -21.43
CA GLU A 147 -15.01 9.94 -20.04
C GLU A 147 -13.74 10.60 -19.47
N LEU A 148 -13.78 10.95 -18.18
CA LEU A 148 -12.60 11.46 -17.45
C LEU A 148 -11.54 10.37 -17.30
N ILE A 149 -11.96 9.14 -17.04
CA ILE A 149 -11.13 7.96 -16.80
C ILE A 149 -11.63 6.86 -17.74
N THR A 150 -10.77 6.37 -18.63
CA THR A 150 -11.17 5.31 -19.58
C THR A 150 -11.31 3.96 -18.89
N GLU A 151 -12.00 3.01 -19.50
CA GLU A 151 -12.09 1.63 -18.96
C GLU A 151 -10.70 0.97 -18.87
N GLU A 152 -9.77 1.27 -19.78
CA GLU A 152 -8.38 0.83 -19.71
C GLU A 152 -7.67 1.39 -18.46
N GLU A 153 -7.80 2.68 -18.19
CA GLU A 153 -7.23 3.31 -17.00
C GLU A 153 -7.87 2.77 -15.71
N ARG A 154 -9.20 2.60 -15.71
CA ARG A 154 -9.94 1.96 -14.61
C ARG A 154 -9.37 0.59 -14.30
N LEU A 155 -9.19 -0.24 -15.33
CA LEU A 155 -8.68 -1.59 -15.17
C LEU A 155 -7.23 -1.58 -14.67
N CYS A 156 -6.37 -0.67 -15.13
CA CYS A 156 -5.02 -0.49 -14.59
C CYS A 156 -5.05 -0.15 -13.10
N VAL A 157 -5.92 0.76 -12.69
CA VAL A 157 -6.11 1.16 -11.28
C VAL A 157 -6.61 0.00 -10.44
N GLN A 158 -7.56 -0.81 -10.93
CA GLN A 158 -8.03 -2.00 -10.23
C GLN A 158 -6.96 -3.10 -10.12
N ILE A 159 -6.14 -3.29 -11.16
CA ILE A 159 -5.04 -4.26 -11.14
C ILE A 159 -3.95 -3.81 -10.15
N ALA A 160 -3.59 -2.53 -10.14
CA ALA A 160 -2.66 -1.98 -9.16
C ALA A 160 -3.19 -2.15 -7.73
N ALA A 161 -4.46 -1.81 -7.51
CA ALA A 161 -5.15 -2.00 -6.24
C ALA A 161 -5.19 -3.47 -5.79
N LEU A 162 -5.42 -4.40 -6.72
CA LEU A 162 -5.38 -5.83 -6.43
C LEU A 162 -3.96 -6.27 -6.02
N CYS A 163 -2.94 -5.78 -6.70
CA CYS A 163 -1.56 -6.25 -6.56
C CYS A 163 -0.71 -5.50 -5.53
N HIS A 164 -1.23 -4.42 -4.92
CA HIS A 164 -0.44 -3.53 -4.06
C HIS A 164 0.24 -4.25 -2.86
N ASP A 165 -0.38 -5.34 -2.40
CA ASP A 165 -0.01 -6.08 -1.21
C ASP A 165 0.71 -7.42 -1.47
N LEU A 166 0.98 -7.76 -2.74
CA LEU A 166 1.64 -9.01 -3.12
C LEU A 166 2.93 -9.25 -2.32
N GLY A 167 3.72 -8.19 -2.14
CA GLY A 167 5.06 -8.21 -1.58
C GLY A 167 5.14 -8.42 -0.06
N HIS A 168 4.04 -8.38 0.68
CA HIS A 168 4.07 -8.58 2.14
C HIS A 168 4.73 -9.91 2.52
N GLY A 169 5.58 -9.88 3.55
CA GLY A 169 6.19 -11.08 4.14
C GLY A 169 5.32 -11.71 5.23
N PRO A 170 5.82 -12.75 5.91
CA PRO A 170 5.14 -13.35 7.05
C PRO A 170 4.78 -12.32 8.12
N PHE A 171 3.56 -12.42 8.64
CA PHE A 171 2.96 -11.52 9.63
C PHE A 171 2.93 -10.05 9.15
N SER A 172 2.78 -9.81 7.85
CA SER A 172 2.60 -8.49 7.24
C SER A 172 3.71 -7.51 7.62
N HIS A 173 3.38 -6.48 8.42
CA HIS A 173 4.34 -5.44 8.82
C HIS A 173 5.39 -5.92 9.82
N LEU A 174 5.28 -7.13 10.36
CA LEU A 174 6.34 -7.69 11.20
C LEU A 174 7.66 -7.81 10.40
N THR A 175 7.55 -8.13 9.11
CA THR A 175 8.70 -8.40 8.24
C THR A 175 9.55 -7.14 8.00
N ASP A 176 8.96 -6.04 7.50
CA ASP A 176 9.67 -4.78 7.24
C ASP A 176 9.98 -4.00 8.52
N THR A 177 9.05 -3.92 9.46
CA THR A 177 9.24 -3.02 10.62
C THR A 177 10.14 -3.59 11.72
N LEU A 178 10.26 -4.92 11.82
CA LEU A 178 10.98 -5.55 12.94
C LEU A 178 11.97 -6.63 12.50
N PHE A 179 11.58 -7.57 11.65
CA PHE A 179 12.46 -8.68 11.26
C PHE A 179 13.68 -8.21 10.46
N ILE A 180 13.48 -7.49 9.35
CA ILE A 180 14.59 -7.00 8.51
C ILE A 180 15.57 -6.11 9.30
N PRO A 181 15.12 -5.08 10.06
CA PRO A 181 16.02 -4.29 10.90
C PRO A 181 16.85 -5.14 11.87
N ARG A 182 16.25 -6.17 12.49
CA ARG A 182 16.94 -7.02 13.45
C ARG A 182 17.94 -7.98 12.77
N VAL A 183 17.65 -8.45 11.55
CA VAL A 183 18.62 -9.20 10.73
C VAL A 183 19.85 -8.34 10.44
N LEU A 184 19.65 -7.08 10.08
CA LEU A 184 20.73 -6.14 9.79
C LEU A 184 21.57 -5.87 11.06
N GLU A 185 20.93 -5.62 12.21
CA GLU A 185 21.62 -5.39 13.48
C GLU A 185 22.44 -6.61 13.95
N GLU A 186 21.98 -7.84 13.74
CA GLU A 186 22.72 -9.04 14.13
C GLU A 186 23.92 -9.30 13.22
N LYS A 187 23.78 -9.10 11.90
CA LYS A 187 24.89 -9.28 10.95
C LYS A 187 26.00 -8.26 11.14
N GLU A 188 25.65 -7.03 11.51
CA GLU A 188 26.63 -5.99 11.86
C GLU A 188 27.49 -6.41 13.06
N LYS A 189 26.90 -7.10 14.07
CA LYS A 189 27.64 -7.60 15.24
C LYS A 189 28.57 -8.76 14.91
N GLU A 190 28.16 -9.63 14.01
CA GLU A 190 28.95 -10.82 13.63
C GLU A 190 30.13 -10.47 12.71
N GLY A 191 30.12 -9.31 12.08
CA GLY A 191 31.16 -8.90 11.11
C GLY A 191 31.16 -9.76 9.84
N THR A 192 30.06 -10.47 9.55
CA THR A 192 29.89 -11.40 8.42
C THR A 192 29.19 -10.75 7.22
N GLU A 193 29.20 -9.42 7.14
CA GLU A 193 28.40 -8.67 6.18
C GLU A 193 28.85 -8.86 4.72
N GLN A 194 27.94 -9.40 3.90
CA GLN A 194 27.98 -9.20 2.46
C GLN A 194 27.29 -7.88 2.14
N GLU A 195 28.09 -6.86 1.81
CA GLU A 195 27.65 -5.48 1.49
C GLU A 195 26.45 -5.44 0.51
N ASP A 196 26.46 -6.30 -0.50
CA ASP A 196 25.37 -6.38 -1.49
C ASP A 196 24.05 -6.88 -0.89
N LYS A 197 24.09 -7.88 -0.01
CA LYS A 197 22.89 -8.41 0.67
C LYS A 197 22.33 -7.37 1.63
N ARG A 198 23.21 -6.67 2.36
CA ARG A 198 22.85 -5.59 3.28
C ARG A 198 22.06 -4.50 2.56
N LYS A 199 22.61 -3.96 1.46
CA LYS A 199 21.94 -2.92 0.65
C LYS A 199 20.59 -3.35 0.11
N LYS A 200 20.47 -4.61 -0.33
CA LYS A 200 19.19 -5.16 -0.82
C LYS A 200 18.13 -5.20 0.28
N LEU A 201 18.50 -5.61 1.50
CA LEU A 201 17.58 -5.64 2.64
C LEU A 201 17.24 -4.23 3.15
N GLU A 202 18.20 -3.31 3.20
CA GLU A 202 17.97 -1.90 3.59
C GLU A 202 17.01 -1.18 2.62
N ASN A 203 17.06 -1.53 1.33
CA ASN A 203 16.19 -0.95 0.31
C ASN A 203 14.88 -1.73 0.10
N TRP A 204 14.67 -2.82 0.85
CA TRP A 204 13.49 -3.66 0.73
C TRP A 204 12.28 -2.98 1.36
N THR A 205 11.18 -2.93 0.61
CA THR A 205 9.86 -2.57 1.13
C THR A 205 8.83 -3.52 0.54
N HIS A 206 7.68 -3.66 1.19
CA HIS A 206 6.63 -4.53 0.67
C HIS A 206 6.09 -4.00 -0.67
N GLU A 207 6.07 -2.69 -0.90
CA GLU A 207 5.64 -2.08 -2.17
C GLU A 207 6.58 -2.42 -3.34
N LYS A 208 7.90 -2.29 -3.15
CA LYS A 208 8.90 -2.69 -4.15
C LYS A 208 8.84 -4.20 -4.41
N GLN A 209 8.61 -4.99 -3.36
CA GLN A 209 8.45 -6.42 -3.50
C GLN A 209 7.14 -6.78 -4.24
N SER A 210 6.06 -6.01 -4.07
CA SER A 210 4.81 -6.18 -4.83
C SER A 210 5.03 -5.97 -6.32
N GLN A 211 5.78 -4.93 -6.68
CA GLN A 211 6.21 -4.68 -8.07
C GLN A 211 7.02 -5.86 -8.64
N ALA A 212 8.00 -6.38 -7.89
CA ALA A 212 8.82 -7.51 -8.32
C ALA A 212 8.02 -8.82 -8.43
N MET A 213 7.06 -9.05 -7.52
CA MET A 213 6.16 -10.19 -7.59
C MET A 213 5.20 -10.11 -8.77
N LEU A 214 4.72 -8.91 -9.12
CA LEU A 214 3.91 -8.70 -10.32
C LEU A 214 4.70 -9.05 -11.58
N ASP A 215 5.96 -8.59 -11.70
CA ASP A 215 6.83 -8.94 -12.83
C ASP A 215 6.99 -10.46 -12.97
N GLU A 216 7.23 -11.16 -11.86
CA GLU A 216 7.43 -12.61 -11.85
C GLU A 216 6.14 -13.39 -12.13
N MET A 217 5.01 -12.92 -11.59
CA MET A 217 3.69 -13.49 -11.86
C MET A 217 3.37 -13.45 -13.35
N ILE A 218 3.66 -12.33 -14.03
CA ILE A 218 3.45 -12.19 -15.48
C ILE A 218 4.32 -13.19 -16.25
N LYS A 219 5.61 -13.33 -15.89
CA LYS A 219 6.50 -14.32 -16.53
C LYS A 219 5.99 -15.75 -16.33
N ASN A 220 5.51 -16.08 -15.13
CA ASN A 220 4.97 -17.41 -14.83
C ASN A 220 3.68 -17.68 -15.59
N LEU A 221 2.79 -16.68 -15.71
CA LEU A 221 1.63 -16.75 -16.58
C LEU A 221 2.02 -16.92 -18.05
N GLU A 222 3.12 -16.30 -18.50
CA GLU A 222 3.66 -16.46 -19.84
C GLU A 222 4.25 -17.84 -20.12
N ALA A 223 4.87 -18.46 -19.12
CA ALA A 223 5.49 -19.79 -19.26
C ALA A 223 4.46 -20.94 -19.29
N LYS A 224 3.20 -20.72 -18.90
CA LYS A 224 2.15 -21.75 -18.92
C LYS A 224 1.92 -22.30 -20.33
N THR A 225 2.04 -23.62 -20.50
CA THR A 225 1.87 -24.32 -21.79
C THR A 225 0.42 -24.31 -22.29
N ARG A 226 -0.56 -24.32 -21.38
CA ARG A 226 -1.99 -24.16 -21.69
C ARG A 226 -2.49 -22.90 -21.00
N LYS A 227 -2.88 -21.90 -21.80
CA LYS A 227 -3.48 -20.65 -21.33
C LYS A 227 -4.87 -20.53 -21.89
N LYS A 228 -5.82 -20.11 -21.07
CA LYS A 228 -7.15 -19.74 -21.55
C LYS A 228 -7.04 -18.46 -22.39
N LYS A 229 -8.07 -18.14 -23.17
CA LYS A 229 -8.07 -16.94 -24.01
C LYS A 229 -7.95 -15.68 -23.15
N GLU A 230 -8.68 -15.66 -22.05
CA GLU A 230 -8.73 -14.59 -21.06
C GLU A 230 -7.35 -14.34 -20.43
N ASP A 231 -6.61 -15.40 -20.13
CA ASP A 231 -5.24 -15.26 -19.59
C ASP A 231 -4.30 -14.59 -20.60
N LYS A 232 -4.44 -14.89 -21.90
CA LYS A 232 -3.61 -14.27 -22.94
C LYS A 232 -3.94 -12.79 -23.09
N GLU A 233 -5.22 -12.43 -23.04
CA GLU A 233 -5.68 -11.04 -23.09
C GLU A 233 -5.22 -10.27 -21.86
N ALA A 234 -5.36 -10.84 -20.67
CA ALA A 234 -4.88 -10.26 -19.42
C ALA A 234 -3.37 -9.99 -19.44
N ILE A 235 -2.56 -10.98 -19.85
CA ILE A 235 -1.10 -10.83 -19.94
C ILE A 235 -0.74 -9.71 -20.91
N LYS A 236 -1.36 -9.67 -22.09
CA LYS A 236 -1.10 -8.65 -23.10
C LYS A 236 -1.40 -7.26 -22.52
N PHE A 237 -2.58 -7.09 -21.95
CA PHE A 237 -3.03 -5.84 -21.32
C PHE A 237 -2.05 -5.38 -20.22
N ILE A 238 -1.75 -6.26 -19.26
CA ILE A 238 -0.89 -5.90 -18.13
C ILE A 238 0.50 -5.49 -18.62
N LYS A 239 1.05 -6.15 -19.64
CA LYS A 239 2.36 -5.79 -20.20
C LYS A 239 2.37 -4.44 -20.89
N GLU A 240 1.31 -4.10 -21.61
CA GLU A 240 1.16 -2.79 -22.27
C GLU A 240 1.08 -1.65 -21.24
N HIS A 241 0.59 -1.92 -20.03
CA HIS A 241 0.41 -0.92 -18.96
C HIS A 241 1.28 -1.14 -17.72
N LEU A 242 2.30 -1.99 -17.80
CA LEU A 242 3.01 -2.49 -16.62
C LEU A 242 3.67 -1.38 -15.81
N ASP A 243 4.33 -0.43 -16.48
CA ASP A 243 4.98 0.69 -15.80
C ASP A 243 3.98 1.56 -15.04
N PHE A 244 2.82 1.84 -15.65
CA PHE A 244 1.77 2.62 -15.01
C PHE A 244 1.19 1.88 -13.79
N ILE A 245 0.89 0.59 -13.93
CA ILE A 245 0.40 -0.25 -12.82
C ILE A 245 1.40 -0.27 -11.66
N LYS A 246 2.71 -0.41 -11.95
CA LYS A 246 3.76 -0.41 -10.93
C LYS A 246 3.88 0.94 -10.25
N GLU A 247 3.81 2.04 -10.99
CA GLU A 247 3.78 3.38 -10.41
C GLU A 247 2.52 3.65 -9.59
N LEU A 248 1.37 3.01 -9.87
CA LEU A 248 0.19 3.13 -9.00
C LEU A 248 0.36 2.37 -7.66
N ILE A 249 1.15 1.28 -7.65
CA ILE A 249 1.47 0.51 -6.42
C ILE A 249 2.46 1.29 -5.55
N ASP A 250 3.55 1.78 -6.14
CA ASP A 250 4.55 2.60 -5.46
C ASP A 250 4.83 3.87 -6.28
N PRO A 251 4.02 4.92 -6.09
CA PRO A 251 4.17 6.17 -6.82
C PRO A 251 5.54 6.81 -6.60
N PRO A 252 6.13 7.41 -7.66
CA PRO A 252 7.35 8.18 -7.51
C PRO A 252 7.12 9.36 -6.55
N ASP A 253 8.17 9.77 -5.83
CA ASP A 253 8.13 10.96 -4.98
C ASP A 253 7.84 12.19 -5.86
N HIS A 254 6.59 12.68 -5.86
CA HIS A 254 6.18 13.90 -6.58
C HIS A 254 6.65 15.19 -5.89
N HIS A 255 7.16 15.09 -4.66
CA HIS A 255 7.70 16.22 -3.93
C HIS A 255 9.18 16.41 -4.30
N PHE A 256 9.48 17.49 -5.03
CA PHE A 256 10.84 17.94 -5.27
C PHE A 256 11.59 18.10 -3.93
N LYS A 257 12.66 17.33 -3.73
CA LYS A 257 13.65 17.58 -2.67
C LYS A 257 14.77 18.40 -3.30
N GLU A 258 14.93 19.64 -2.82
CA GLU A 258 15.96 20.54 -3.30
C GLU A 258 17.35 19.88 -3.10
N GLY A 259 18.08 19.63 -4.19
CA GLY A 259 19.40 18.98 -4.18
C GLY A 259 19.47 17.52 -4.63
N THR A 260 18.36 16.90 -5.07
CA THR A 260 18.38 15.58 -5.74
C THR A 260 18.11 15.71 -7.24
N ASP A 261 18.55 14.71 -8.03
CA ASP A 261 18.16 14.58 -9.44
C ASP A 261 16.63 14.75 -9.57
N PRO A 262 16.14 15.40 -10.64
CA PRO A 262 14.71 15.62 -10.81
C PRO A 262 13.98 14.26 -10.76
N PRO A 263 12.86 14.15 -10.02
CA PRO A 263 12.13 12.90 -9.95
C PRO A 263 11.76 12.42 -11.36
N LYS A 264 11.85 11.11 -11.58
CA LYS A 264 11.41 10.50 -12.84
C LYS A 264 9.98 10.97 -13.12
N LYS A 265 9.75 11.59 -14.29
CA LYS A 265 8.41 12.06 -14.66
C LYS A 265 7.45 10.87 -14.64
N PRO A 266 6.25 11.01 -14.05
CA PRO A 266 5.25 9.94 -14.05
C PRO A 266 4.92 9.50 -15.47
N THR A 267 4.68 8.22 -15.68
CA THR A 267 4.33 7.68 -17.01
C THR A 267 2.95 8.13 -17.47
N HIS A 268 2.09 8.54 -16.53
CA HIS A 268 0.73 8.97 -16.80
C HIS A 268 0.50 10.45 -16.44
N TYR A 269 -0.14 11.20 -17.34
CA TYR A 269 -0.39 12.64 -17.18
C TYR A 269 -1.55 12.96 -16.23
N LYS A 270 -2.47 12.01 -16.01
CA LYS A 270 -3.59 12.15 -15.05
C LYS A 270 -3.11 11.91 -13.62
N SER A 271 -2.51 12.93 -13.02
CA SER A 271 -1.90 12.88 -11.68
C SER A 271 -2.83 12.36 -10.57
N PHE A 272 -4.14 12.65 -10.65
CA PHE A 272 -5.10 12.21 -9.65
C PHE A 272 -5.28 10.68 -9.57
N LEU A 273 -4.90 9.92 -10.61
CA LEU A 273 -4.98 8.46 -10.58
C LEU A 273 -4.01 7.86 -9.54
N TYR A 274 -2.86 8.50 -9.32
CA TYR A 274 -1.88 8.10 -8.31
C TYR A 274 -2.35 8.37 -6.87
N GLU A 275 -3.48 9.07 -6.69
CA GLU A 275 -4.09 9.30 -5.37
C GLU A 275 -5.11 8.21 -4.98
N ILE A 276 -5.41 7.26 -5.88
CA ILE A 276 -6.44 6.23 -5.64
C ILE A 276 -5.91 5.06 -4.83
N VAL A 277 -4.81 4.43 -5.27
CA VAL A 277 -4.31 3.16 -4.69
C VAL A 277 -3.34 3.42 -3.53
N SER A 278 -2.36 4.30 -3.73
CA SER A 278 -1.28 4.56 -2.77
C SER A 278 -1.00 6.06 -2.71
N ASN A 279 -1.74 6.78 -1.87
CA ASN A 279 -1.70 8.25 -1.89
C ASN A 279 -0.51 8.77 -1.07
N LYS A 280 0.63 9.02 -1.71
CA LYS A 280 1.83 9.55 -1.02
C LYS A 280 1.67 11.01 -0.55
N ARG A 281 0.68 11.77 -1.06
CA ARG A 281 0.47 13.20 -0.74
C ARG A 281 -0.14 13.39 0.65
N ASN A 282 -1.22 12.68 0.95
CA ASN A 282 -1.95 12.84 2.22
C ASN A 282 -2.33 11.51 2.87
N GLY A 283 -2.05 10.39 2.21
CA GLY A 283 -2.34 9.06 2.72
C GLY A 283 -3.81 8.69 2.66
N ILE A 284 -4.71 9.39 1.96
CA ILE A 284 -6.11 8.97 1.79
C ILE A 284 -6.25 8.23 0.46
N ASP A 285 -6.40 6.91 0.55
CA ASP A 285 -6.46 5.98 -0.57
C ASP A 285 -7.44 4.84 -0.27
N VAL A 286 -7.80 4.06 -1.29
CA VAL A 286 -8.77 2.97 -1.16
C VAL A 286 -8.24 1.79 -0.33
N ASP A 287 -6.92 1.63 -0.20
CA ASP A 287 -6.27 0.69 0.72
C ASP A 287 -6.77 0.93 2.15
N LYS A 288 -6.61 2.16 2.63
CA LYS A 288 -7.08 2.56 3.96
C LYS A 288 -8.58 2.43 4.15
N MET A 289 -9.33 2.77 3.11
CA MET A 289 -10.79 2.69 3.16
C MET A 289 -11.28 1.25 3.34
N ASP A 290 -10.64 0.26 2.69
CA ASP A 290 -10.95 -1.14 2.91
C ASP A 290 -10.55 -1.58 4.32
N TYR A 291 -9.29 -1.38 4.73
CA TYR A 291 -8.86 -1.93 6.01
C TYR A 291 -9.53 -1.23 7.20
N PHE A 292 -9.94 0.05 7.10
CA PHE A 292 -10.75 0.66 8.17
C PHE A 292 -12.09 -0.01 8.36
N ALA A 293 -12.73 -0.49 7.29
CA ALA A 293 -13.98 -1.22 7.41
C ALA A 293 -13.72 -2.66 7.87
N ARG A 294 -12.76 -3.33 7.23
CA ARG A 294 -12.43 -4.74 7.44
C ARG A 294 -11.81 -5.01 8.80
N ASP A 295 -10.79 -4.25 9.20
CA ASP A 295 -10.13 -4.44 10.50
C ASP A 295 -11.11 -4.13 11.63
N CYS A 296 -11.88 -3.05 11.54
CA CYS A 296 -12.92 -2.73 12.52
C CYS A 296 -13.94 -3.86 12.68
N TYR A 297 -14.42 -4.43 11.56
CA TYR A 297 -15.33 -5.57 11.57
C TYR A 297 -14.74 -6.78 12.32
N HIS A 298 -13.50 -7.14 12.00
CA HIS A 298 -12.82 -8.30 12.61
C HIS A 298 -12.36 -8.06 14.05
N LEU A 299 -12.03 -6.82 14.42
CA LEU A 299 -11.64 -6.43 15.78
C LEU A 299 -12.84 -6.21 16.71
N GLY A 300 -14.04 -6.04 16.17
CA GLY A 300 -15.22 -5.61 16.95
C GLY A 300 -15.13 -4.14 17.38
N ILE A 301 -14.45 -3.30 16.60
CA ILE A 301 -14.33 -1.85 16.81
C ILE A 301 -15.25 -1.15 15.81
N ALA A 302 -15.93 -0.08 16.23
CA ALA A 302 -16.76 0.69 15.30
C ALA A 302 -15.89 1.50 14.33
N SER A 303 -16.21 1.42 13.03
CA SER A 303 -15.66 2.33 12.01
C SER A 303 -16.61 3.50 11.80
N ASN A 304 -16.07 4.72 11.80
CA ASN A 304 -16.85 5.93 11.53
C ASN A 304 -16.77 6.36 10.06
N PHE A 305 -16.06 5.60 9.21
CA PHE A 305 -15.86 5.94 7.80
C PHE A 305 -16.98 5.36 6.91
N ASN A 306 -17.46 6.16 5.95
CA ASN A 306 -18.46 5.73 4.97
C ASN A 306 -17.95 5.99 3.54
N PHE A 307 -17.52 4.92 2.88
CA PHE A 307 -16.97 4.98 1.53
C PHE A 307 -17.97 5.51 0.48
N ARG A 308 -19.22 5.06 0.51
CA ARG A 308 -20.25 5.53 -0.44
C ARG A 308 -20.47 7.04 -0.32
N ARG A 309 -20.39 7.58 0.90
CA ARG A 309 -20.46 9.04 1.13
C ARG A 309 -19.22 9.74 0.58
N PHE A 310 -18.03 9.18 0.80
CA PHE A 310 -16.78 9.70 0.24
C PHE A 310 -16.88 9.85 -1.28
N CYS A 311 -17.25 8.76 -2.00
CA CYS A 311 -17.39 8.77 -3.46
C CYS A 311 -18.38 9.80 -3.98
N LYS A 312 -19.48 10.05 -3.26
CA LYS A 312 -20.48 11.08 -3.67
C LYS A 312 -19.94 12.51 -3.63
N PHE A 313 -18.88 12.76 -2.87
CA PHE A 313 -18.35 14.11 -2.65
C PHE A 313 -16.92 14.30 -3.14
N ALA A 314 -16.23 13.24 -3.55
CA ALA A 314 -14.95 13.32 -4.24
C ALA A 314 -15.12 13.91 -5.64
N ARG A 315 -14.19 14.78 -6.06
CA ARG A 315 -14.14 15.35 -7.41
C ARG A 315 -12.70 15.62 -7.81
N VAL A 316 -12.38 15.53 -9.10
CA VAL A 316 -11.10 16.00 -9.63
C VAL A 316 -11.17 17.50 -9.91
N CYS A 317 -10.25 18.26 -9.32
CA CYS A 317 -10.06 19.69 -9.61
C CYS A 317 -8.60 19.97 -9.98
N LEU A 318 -8.37 21.07 -10.71
CA LEU A 318 -7.02 21.56 -10.98
C LEU A 318 -6.49 22.34 -9.76
N CYS A 319 -5.39 21.88 -9.18
CA CYS A 319 -4.72 22.44 -8.01
C CYS A 319 -3.24 22.63 -8.33
N ASP A 320 -2.74 23.88 -8.33
CA ASP A 320 -1.32 24.18 -8.59
C ASP A 320 -0.78 23.47 -9.85
N GLU A 321 -1.54 23.55 -10.96
CA GLU A 321 -1.26 22.92 -12.26
C GLU A 321 -1.35 21.37 -12.31
N GLU A 322 -1.71 20.72 -11.20
CA GLU A 322 -1.94 19.28 -11.12
C GLU A 322 -3.42 18.94 -10.95
N MET A 323 -3.88 17.85 -11.57
CA MET A 323 -5.20 17.29 -11.28
C MET A 323 -5.16 16.52 -9.95
N GLN A 324 -6.05 16.83 -9.01
CA GLN A 324 -6.08 16.20 -7.70
C GLN A 324 -7.51 15.87 -7.26
N ILE A 325 -7.66 14.81 -6.48
CA ILE A 325 -8.92 14.44 -5.84
C ILE A 325 -9.17 15.41 -4.68
N CYS A 326 -10.19 16.23 -4.86
CA CYS A 326 -10.68 17.20 -3.89
C CYS A 326 -11.95 16.70 -3.21
N MET A 327 -12.11 17.07 -1.94
CA MET A 327 -13.28 16.73 -1.14
C MET A 327 -14.20 17.92 -0.96
N ARG A 328 -15.48 17.65 -0.74
CA ARG A 328 -16.41 18.72 -0.40
C ARG A 328 -16.08 19.32 0.97
N ASP A 329 -16.08 20.66 1.07
CA ASP A 329 -15.81 21.42 2.31
C ASP A 329 -16.49 20.86 3.57
N LYS A 330 -17.78 20.55 3.49
CA LYS A 330 -18.58 19.99 4.61
C LYS A 330 -18.12 18.60 5.07
N GLU A 331 -17.32 17.90 4.28
CA GLU A 331 -16.80 16.55 4.60
C GLU A 331 -15.53 16.61 5.45
N VAL A 332 -15.00 17.81 5.75
CA VAL A 332 -13.79 17.98 6.56
C VAL A 332 -13.85 17.22 7.90
N GLY A 333 -15.01 17.19 8.56
CA GLY A 333 -15.21 16.42 9.79
C GLY A 333 -15.08 14.91 9.57
N ASN A 334 -15.57 14.39 8.44
CA ASN A 334 -15.42 12.98 8.07
C ASN A 334 -13.96 12.65 7.72
N MET A 335 -13.21 13.61 7.15
CA MET A 335 -11.78 13.41 6.90
C MET A 335 -10.99 13.31 8.21
N TYR A 336 -11.31 14.13 9.22
CA TYR A 336 -10.75 13.93 10.57
C TYR A 336 -11.14 12.56 11.14
N GLY A 337 -12.41 12.17 11.02
CA GLY A 337 -12.90 10.87 11.48
C GLY A 337 -12.19 9.67 10.86
N LEU A 338 -11.67 9.80 9.63
CA LEU A 338 -10.84 8.79 8.96
C LEU A 338 -9.50 8.61 9.71
N HIS A 339 -8.80 9.70 10.02
CA HIS A 339 -7.55 9.63 10.79
C HIS A 339 -7.77 9.20 12.24
N ASP A 340 -8.91 9.57 12.85
CA ASP A 340 -9.29 9.09 14.18
C ASP A 340 -9.53 7.57 14.16
N THR A 341 -10.16 7.05 13.12
CA THR A 341 -10.38 5.60 12.95
C THR A 341 -9.03 4.89 12.82
N ARG A 342 -8.10 5.42 12.02
CA ARG A 342 -6.73 4.91 11.92
C ARG A 342 -6.03 4.90 13.27
N ASN A 343 -6.09 6.00 14.02
CA ASN A 343 -5.46 6.09 15.33
C ASN A 343 -6.05 5.07 16.31
N ASN A 344 -7.38 4.89 16.31
CA ASN A 344 -8.05 3.88 17.14
C ASN A 344 -7.58 2.45 16.83
N ILE A 345 -7.48 2.06 15.55
CA ILE A 345 -6.99 0.74 15.15
C ILE A 345 -5.53 0.56 15.58
N GLN A 346 -4.69 1.58 15.33
CA GLN A 346 -3.27 1.53 15.70
C GLN A 346 -3.09 1.40 17.21
N GLU A 347 -3.73 2.25 18.01
CA GLU A 347 -3.59 2.28 19.47
C GLU A 347 -4.16 1.01 20.13
N LYS A 348 -5.38 0.62 19.76
CA LYS A 348 -6.10 -0.47 20.44
C LYS A 348 -5.67 -1.85 19.97
N ALA A 349 -5.24 -2.00 18.72
CA ALA A 349 -4.94 -3.29 18.11
C ALA A 349 -3.46 -3.41 17.69
N CYS A 350 -3.02 -2.71 16.63
CA CYS A 350 -1.69 -2.94 16.03
C CYS A 350 -0.54 -2.70 17.02
N GLN A 351 -0.65 -1.66 17.83
CA GLN A 351 0.33 -1.26 18.83
C GLN A 351 -0.05 -1.73 20.24
N HIS A 352 -1.01 -2.64 20.35
CA HIS A 352 -1.37 -3.23 21.62
C HIS A 352 -0.13 -3.87 22.26
N ARG A 353 0.09 -3.57 23.54
CA ARG A 353 1.31 -3.97 24.26
C ARG A 353 1.63 -5.45 24.18
N VAL A 354 0.61 -6.31 24.22
CA VAL A 354 0.77 -7.77 24.14
C VAL A 354 1.09 -8.21 22.72
N SER A 355 0.47 -7.61 21.70
CA SER A 355 0.77 -7.89 20.29
C SER A 355 2.22 -7.51 19.99
N SER A 356 2.65 -6.33 20.45
CA SER A 356 4.05 -5.90 20.32
C SER A 356 5.04 -6.83 21.02
N ILE A 357 4.68 -7.46 22.14
CA ILE A 357 5.51 -8.48 22.80
C ILE A 357 5.60 -9.74 21.93
N ILE A 358 4.47 -10.21 21.42
CA ILE A 358 4.41 -11.41 20.58
C ILE A 358 5.17 -11.19 19.29
N ASP A 359 5.06 -10.02 18.65
CA ASP A 359 5.88 -9.61 17.51
C ASP A 359 7.38 -9.79 17.82
N THR A 360 7.84 -9.25 18.94
CA THR A 360 9.24 -9.37 19.36
C THR A 360 9.65 -10.83 19.58
N MET A 361 8.79 -11.65 20.19
CA MET A 361 9.07 -13.08 20.38
C MET A 361 9.13 -13.85 19.05
N ILE A 362 8.19 -13.60 18.13
CA ILE A 362 8.18 -14.22 16.80
C ILE A 362 9.46 -13.84 16.05
N VAL A 363 9.85 -12.57 16.07
CA VAL A 363 11.08 -12.11 15.42
C VAL A 363 12.32 -12.70 16.08
N ASP A 364 12.40 -12.77 17.41
CA ASP A 364 13.51 -13.45 18.10
C ASP A 364 13.65 -14.91 17.64
N ALA A 365 12.52 -15.62 17.47
CA ALA A 365 12.53 -16.98 16.95
C ALA A 365 12.96 -17.04 15.47
N PHE A 366 12.48 -16.11 14.62
CA PHE A 366 12.84 -16.07 13.20
C PHE A 366 14.32 -15.77 12.99
N ILE A 367 14.88 -14.83 13.75
CA ILE A 367 16.32 -14.52 13.71
C ILE A 367 17.15 -15.75 14.04
N LYS A 368 16.79 -16.48 15.10
CA LYS A 368 17.48 -17.71 15.48
C LYS A 368 17.33 -18.81 14.44
N ALA A 369 16.15 -18.94 13.81
CA ALA A 369 15.92 -19.92 12.77
C ALA A 369 16.50 -19.53 11.39
N ASP A 370 16.96 -18.29 11.19
CA ASP A 370 17.39 -17.78 9.88
C ASP A 370 18.61 -18.54 9.32
N GLY A 371 19.53 -18.97 10.19
CA GLY A 371 20.69 -19.78 9.82
C GLY A 371 20.31 -21.06 9.05
N VAL A 372 19.25 -21.73 9.52
CA VAL A 372 18.75 -23.00 8.96
C VAL A 372 17.74 -22.78 7.85
N LEU A 373 16.77 -21.88 8.06
CA LEU A 373 15.62 -21.71 7.17
C LEU A 373 15.82 -20.66 6.07
N LYS A 374 16.88 -19.85 6.16
CA LYS A 374 17.23 -18.81 5.18
C LYS A 374 16.03 -17.91 4.88
N ILE A 375 15.36 -17.43 5.93
CA ILE A 375 14.17 -16.56 5.85
C ILE A 375 14.56 -15.25 5.19
N SER A 376 15.65 -14.62 5.63
CA SER A 376 16.16 -13.34 5.10
C SER A 376 16.58 -13.44 3.64
N ASP A 377 17.12 -14.58 3.19
CA ASP A 377 17.43 -14.81 1.78
C ASP A 377 16.17 -15.03 0.93
N SER A 378 15.17 -15.70 1.50
CA SER A 378 13.91 -15.97 0.81
C SER A 378 13.11 -14.69 0.52
N LEU A 379 13.29 -13.62 1.31
CA LEU A 379 12.70 -12.30 1.04
C LEU A 379 13.28 -11.63 -0.23
N LEU A 380 14.52 -11.94 -0.58
CA LEU A 380 15.25 -11.32 -1.71
C LEU A 380 15.10 -12.09 -3.03
N ASP A 381 14.50 -13.27 -2.99
CA ASP A 381 14.28 -14.16 -4.13
C ASP A 381 12.78 -14.31 -4.33
N VAL A 382 12.25 -13.75 -5.42
CA VAL A 382 10.80 -13.67 -5.65
C VAL A 382 10.13 -15.05 -5.64
N THR A 383 10.78 -16.06 -6.21
CA THR A 383 10.26 -17.43 -6.27
C THR A 383 10.19 -18.08 -4.88
N LYS A 384 11.20 -17.83 -4.04
CA LYS A 384 11.17 -18.29 -2.64
C LYS A 384 10.18 -17.48 -1.80
N HIS A 385 10.09 -16.17 -2.04
CA HIS A 385 9.15 -15.28 -1.37
C HIS A 385 7.71 -15.71 -1.61
N THR A 386 7.38 -16.19 -2.82
CA THR A 386 6.07 -16.78 -3.14
C THR A 386 5.67 -17.93 -2.21
N LYS A 387 6.64 -18.64 -1.64
CA LYS A 387 6.41 -19.76 -0.68
C LYS A 387 6.56 -19.34 0.78
N LEU A 388 7.03 -18.12 1.04
CA LEU A 388 7.28 -17.61 2.38
C LEU A 388 6.02 -16.94 2.92
N THR A 389 5.34 -17.60 3.86
CA THR A 389 4.06 -17.15 4.45
C THR A 389 4.11 -17.30 5.98
N ASP A 390 3.00 -17.02 6.67
CA ASP A 390 2.90 -17.22 8.13
C ASP A 390 3.12 -18.69 8.53
N GLY A 391 3.02 -19.62 7.58
CA GLY A 391 3.36 -21.04 7.77
C GLY A 391 4.80 -21.26 8.25
N ILE A 392 5.70 -20.29 8.10
CA ILE A 392 7.05 -20.33 8.67
C ILE A 392 7.03 -20.50 10.20
N TYR A 393 6.02 -19.96 10.89
CA TYR A 393 5.84 -20.10 12.33
C TYR A 393 5.69 -21.57 12.72
N GLN A 394 4.75 -22.27 12.08
CA GLN A 394 4.50 -23.69 12.32
C GLN A 394 5.67 -24.55 11.84
N LYS A 395 6.31 -24.16 10.73
CA LYS A 395 7.51 -24.83 10.24
C LYS A 395 8.61 -24.81 11.29
N ILE A 396 8.90 -23.67 11.93
CA ILE A 396 9.92 -23.59 13.00
C ILE A 396 9.51 -24.49 14.17
N LEU A 397 8.26 -24.38 14.63
CA LEU A 397 7.73 -25.09 15.80
C LEU A 397 7.87 -26.62 15.69
N HIS A 398 7.79 -27.15 14.47
CA HIS A 398 7.76 -28.59 14.20
C HIS A 398 8.93 -29.12 13.37
N LEU A 399 9.94 -28.28 13.10
CA LEU A 399 11.10 -28.71 12.33
C LEU A 399 11.96 -29.71 13.13
N ASP A 400 12.22 -30.88 12.56
CA ASP A 400 13.16 -31.82 13.15
C ASP A 400 14.59 -31.25 13.15
N VAL A 401 15.25 -31.33 14.31
CA VAL A 401 16.65 -30.91 14.47
C VAL A 401 17.54 -32.01 13.90
N LYS A 402 18.01 -31.82 12.67
CA LYS A 402 18.86 -32.80 11.97
C LYS A 402 20.26 -32.88 12.57
N GLU A 403 20.82 -34.08 12.63
CA GLU A 403 22.19 -34.33 13.10
C GLU A 403 23.27 -33.68 12.22
N GLU A 404 22.96 -33.42 10.94
CA GLU A 404 23.87 -32.81 9.97
C GLU A 404 24.05 -31.28 10.18
N LEU A 405 23.16 -30.64 10.94
CA LEU A 405 23.29 -29.22 11.26
C LEU A 405 24.52 -28.98 12.15
N ASP A 406 25.17 -27.84 11.98
CA ASP A 406 26.24 -27.44 12.89
C ASP A 406 25.70 -27.18 14.30
N ALA A 407 26.59 -27.20 15.30
CA ALA A 407 26.20 -27.10 16.71
C ALA A 407 25.47 -25.79 17.02
N ARG A 408 25.84 -24.69 16.36
CA ARG A 408 25.27 -23.36 16.57
C ARG A 408 23.86 -23.29 16.00
N ASP A 409 23.66 -23.78 14.79
CA ASP A 409 22.36 -23.81 14.12
C ASP A 409 21.37 -24.74 14.84
N LYS A 410 21.85 -25.87 15.38
CA LYS A 410 21.03 -26.75 16.25
C LYS A 410 20.57 -26.02 17.50
N GLU A 411 21.48 -25.38 18.23
CA GLU A 411 21.16 -24.65 19.46
C GLU A 411 20.17 -23.51 19.18
N ASN A 412 20.43 -22.73 18.12
CA ASN A 412 19.55 -21.65 17.70
C ASN A 412 18.16 -22.14 17.31
N LEU A 413 18.03 -23.24 16.57
CA LEU A 413 16.74 -23.80 16.19
C LEU A 413 15.95 -24.29 17.41
N ILE A 414 16.61 -24.97 18.36
CA ILE A 414 15.99 -25.41 19.62
C ILE A 414 15.48 -24.19 20.41
N GLU A 415 16.27 -23.12 20.48
CA GLU A 415 15.88 -21.91 21.18
C GLU A 415 14.74 -21.17 20.47
N ALA A 416 14.74 -21.11 19.14
CA ALA A 416 13.62 -20.60 18.36
C ALA A 416 12.32 -21.36 18.67
N GLN A 417 12.39 -22.69 18.71
CA GLN A 417 11.25 -23.54 19.06
C GLN A 417 10.73 -23.28 20.48
N LYS A 418 11.62 -23.15 21.47
CA LYS A 418 11.24 -22.81 22.85
C LYS A 418 10.53 -21.46 22.93
N ILE A 419 11.00 -20.45 22.18
CA ILE A 419 10.35 -19.13 22.14
C ILE A 419 8.93 -19.24 21.59
N LEU A 420 8.72 -19.96 20.49
CA LEU A 420 7.38 -20.14 19.93
C LEU A 420 6.47 -20.99 20.84
N GLN A 421 6.99 -22.04 21.47
CA GLN A 421 6.25 -22.83 22.47
C GLN A 421 5.80 -22.00 23.66
N ARG A 422 6.60 -21.02 24.08
CA ARG A 422 6.19 -20.06 25.12
C ARG A 422 5.03 -19.19 24.68
N ILE A 423 4.97 -18.77 23.40
CA ILE A 423 3.81 -18.05 22.86
C ILE A 423 2.55 -18.93 22.97
N GLU A 424 2.64 -20.21 22.56
CA GLU A 424 1.54 -21.18 22.63
C GLU A 424 1.04 -21.40 24.08
N ARG A 425 1.95 -21.39 25.06
CA ARG A 425 1.62 -21.54 26.49
C ARG A 425 1.28 -20.23 27.19
N ARG A 426 1.26 -19.11 26.46
CA ARG A 426 1.08 -17.75 26.99
C ARG A 426 2.15 -17.31 28.02
N GLU A 427 3.34 -17.92 27.96
CA GLU A 427 4.53 -17.58 28.74
C GLU A 427 5.32 -16.41 28.09
N LEU A 428 4.62 -15.31 27.85
CA LEU A 428 5.11 -14.16 27.10
C LEU A 428 6.18 -13.37 27.87
N TYR A 429 6.97 -12.56 27.15
CA TYR A 429 7.79 -11.52 27.78
C TYR A 429 6.91 -10.59 28.63
N LYS A 430 7.47 -10.01 29.69
CA LYS A 430 6.71 -9.17 30.63
C LYS A 430 6.87 -7.70 30.29
N CYS A 431 5.75 -6.98 30.20
CA CYS A 431 5.77 -5.52 30.12
C CYS A 431 6.17 -4.94 31.47
N VAL A 432 7.25 -4.14 31.48
CA VAL A 432 7.76 -3.47 32.68
C VAL A 432 7.06 -2.13 32.86
N CYS A 433 7.08 -1.28 31.84
CA CYS A 433 6.39 0.00 31.85
C CYS A 433 6.26 0.59 30.44
N GLU A 434 5.32 1.53 30.31
CA GLU A 434 5.15 2.41 29.16
C GLU A 434 5.43 3.85 29.61
N ILE A 435 6.21 4.59 28.83
CA ILE A 435 6.60 5.97 29.13
C ILE A 435 6.32 6.83 27.91
N TYR A 436 5.46 7.83 28.07
CA TYR A 436 5.19 8.82 27.02
C TYR A 436 6.35 9.81 26.95
N LEU A 437 6.79 10.10 25.72
CA LEU A 437 7.97 10.89 25.45
C LEU A 437 7.60 12.13 24.64
N GLN A 438 8.03 13.31 25.12
CA GLN A 438 7.89 14.57 24.38
C GLN A 438 8.83 14.68 23.17
N LYS A 439 9.90 13.88 23.13
CA LYS A 439 10.88 13.86 22.04
C LYS A 439 11.42 12.43 21.84
N PRO A 440 11.81 12.05 20.62
CA PRO A 440 12.32 10.70 20.34
C PRO A 440 13.61 10.40 21.13
N ILE A 441 13.81 9.13 21.46
CA ILE A 441 15.05 8.62 22.06
C ILE A 441 15.93 8.08 20.93
N ALA A 442 17.21 8.48 20.89
CA ALA A 442 18.15 7.97 19.90
C ALA A 442 18.54 6.51 20.20
N GLN A 443 18.88 5.72 19.17
CA GLN A 443 19.25 4.30 19.32
C GLN A 443 20.41 4.07 20.31
N LYS A 444 21.39 4.99 20.37
CA LYS A 444 22.49 4.93 21.34
C LYS A 444 22.00 5.07 22.79
N GLN A 445 21.00 5.92 23.02
CA GLN A 445 20.41 6.14 24.34
C GLN A 445 19.52 4.96 24.74
N LYS A 446 18.82 4.37 23.78
CA LYS A 446 18.07 3.12 23.95
C LYS A 446 18.97 1.99 24.48
N LYS A 447 20.08 1.70 23.79
CA LYS A 447 21.05 0.67 24.20
C LYS A 447 21.66 0.97 25.59
N ALA A 448 21.86 2.24 25.92
CA ALA A 448 22.35 2.64 27.24
C ALA A 448 21.32 2.35 28.36
N LEU A 449 20.03 2.61 28.10
CA LEU A 449 18.94 2.27 29.03
C LEU A 449 18.86 0.76 29.26
N GLU A 450 18.89 -0.04 28.20
CA GLU A 450 18.87 -1.51 28.28
C GLU A 450 20.04 -2.03 29.12
N LYS A 451 21.26 -1.54 28.87
CA LYS A 451 22.45 -1.91 29.65
C LYS A 451 22.35 -1.54 31.14
N GLU A 452 21.73 -0.40 31.46
CA GLU A 452 21.57 0.05 32.85
C GLU A 452 20.48 -0.71 33.60
N LEU A 453 19.43 -1.16 32.90
CA LEU A 453 18.33 -1.93 33.50
C LEU A 453 18.64 -3.43 33.60
N GLY A 454 19.47 -3.98 32.71
CA GLY A 454 19.99 -5.35 32.77
C GLY A 454 19.89 -6.13 31.47
N GLU A 455 20.58 -7.27 31.40
CA GLU A 455 20.78 -8.07 30.18
C GLU A 455 19.50 -8.61 29.52
N HIS A 456 18.43 -8.79 30.30
CA HIS A 456 17.16 -9.33 29.79
C HIS A 456 16.13 -8.25 29.45
N ILE A 457 16.53 -6.97 29.46
CA ILE A 457 15.64 -5.85 29.17
C ILE A 457 15.77 -5.47 27.70
N GLU A 458 14.62 -5.33 27.05
CA GLU A 458 14.51 -4.81 25.69
C GLU A 458 13.54 -3.64 25.70
N THR A 459 13.85 -2.64 24.87
CA THR A 459 13.02 -1.45 24.73
C THR A 459 12.53 -1.28 23.30
N LYS A 460 11.31 -0.77 23.14
CA LYS A 460 10.70 -0.48 21.83
C LYS A 460 10.15 0.94 21.86
N ILE A 461 10.44 1.72 20.83
CA ILE A 461 9.84 3.04 20.66
C ILE A 461 8.73 2.88 19.64
N LEU A 462 7.52 3.26 20.03
CA LEU A 462 6.36 3.31 19.15
C LEU A 462 6.08 4.77 18.81
N GLU A 463 6.10 5.07 17.52
CA GLU A 463 5.63 6.36 17.01
C GLU A 463 4.14 6.22 16.69
N ARG A 464 3.32 7.08 17.29
CA ARG A 464 1.89 7.19 17.01
C ARG A 464 1.66 8.48 16.26
N THR A 465 1.01 8.40 15.11
CA THR A 465 0.78 9.56 14.25
C THR A 465 -0.58 9.49 13.58
N TYR A 466 -1.06 10.63 13.12
CA TYR A 466 -2.24 10.71 12.23
C TYR A 466 -1.90 10.30 10.77
N GLY A 467 -0.73 9.70 10.52
CA GLY A 467 -0.29 9.23 9.22
C GLY A 467 0.81 10.07 8.57
N MET A 468 1.04 11.31 9.03
CA MET A 468 2.00 12.25 8.42
C MET A 468 2.96 12.91 9.42
N LYS A 469 3.62 12.11 10.29
CA LYS A 469 4.76 12.52 11.15
C LYS A 469 4.70 13.96 11.69
N GLY A 470 3.66 14.24 12.50
CA GLY A 470 3.48 15.51 13.19
C GLY A 470 2.79 16.62 12.39
N VAL A 471 2.56 16.43 11.09
CA VAL A 471 1.77 17.31 10.24
C VAL A 471 0.29 16.95 10.34
N ASN A 472 -0.59 17.95 10.29
CA ASN A 472 -2.03 17.74 10.19
C ASN A 472 -2.37 17.25 8.76
N PRO A 473 -2.81 15.99 8.57
CA PRO A 473 -3.05 15.46 7.24
C PRO A 473 -4.17 16.20 6.50
N ILE A 474 -5.10 16.85 7.22
CA ILE A 474 -6.20 17.61 6.62
C ILE A 474 -5.71 18.86 5.88
N GLU A 475 -4.56 19.42 6.29
CA GLU A 475 -3.96 20.56 5.58
C GLU A 475 -3.40 20.15 4.21
N GLN A 476 -3.20 18.86 3.98
CA GLN A 476 -2.76 18.31 2.71
C GLN A 476 -3.92 17.94 1.77
N ILE A 477 -5.16 18.02 2.25
CA ILE A 477 -6.37 17.79 1.45
C ILE A 477 -6.82 19.09 0.79
N ASN A 478 -7.21 19.02 -0.48
CA ASN A 478 -7.86 20.12 -1.18
C ASN A 478 -9.38 19.98 -1.11
N PHE A 479 -10.07 21.10 -0.91
CA PHE A 479 -11.51 21.16 -0.74
C PHE A 479 -12.16 22.09 -1.76
N TYR A 480 -13.41 21.78 -2.15
CA TYR A 480 -14.25 22.66 -2.94
C TYR A 480 -15.55 23.01 -2.22
N THR A 481 -16.22 24.08 -2.64
CA THR A 481 -17.48 24.58 -2.02
C THR A 481 -18.70 24.39 -2.93
N LYS A 482 -19.92 24.69 -2.44
CA LYS A 482 -21.14 24.57 -3.29
C LYS A 482 -21.13 25.54 -4.44
N SER A 483 -20.76 26.78 -4.11
CA SER A 483 -20.76 27.91 -5.02
C SER A 483 -19.65 27.78 -6.06
N LYS A 484 -18.55 27.12 -5.70
CA LYS A 484 -17.35 27.00 -6.53
C LYS A 484 -16.92 25.52 -6.59
N PRO A 485 -17.62 24.70 -7.40
CA PRO A 485 -17.37 23.26 -7.48
C PRO A 485 -16.04 22.88 -8.13
N ASN A 486 -15.48 23.77 -8.97
CA ASN A 486 -14.28 23.52 -9.76
C ASN A 486 -13.05 24.30 -9.23
N GLU A 487 -13.23 25.05 -8.14
CA GLU A 487 -12.13 25.74 -7.47
C GLU A 487 -11.75 24.98 -6.20
N ALA A 488 -10.49 24.57 -6.13
CA ALA A 488 -9.92 23.94 -4.96
C ALA A 488 -9.32 24.97 -3.99
N GLY A 489 -9.40 24.70 -2.70
CA GLY A 489 -8.79 25.50 -1.66
C GLY A 489 -8.51 24.70 -0.40
N LYS A 490 -7.60 25.21 0.42
CA LYS A 490 -7.22 24.60 1.70
C LYS A 490 -8.14 25.04 2.84
N LEU A 491 -8.45 24.12 3.75
CA LEU A 491 -9.13 24.42 5.00
C LEU A 491 -8.13 24.39 6.16
N LYS A 492 -8.07 25.50 6.92
CA LYS A 492 -7.24 25.60 8.12
C LYS A 492 -7.98 25.01 9.33
N ARG A 493 -7.28 24.33 10.23
CA ARG A 493 -7.86 23.76 11.48
C ARG A 493 -8.76 24.75 12.25
N ARG A 494 -8.31 26.00 12.37
CA ARG A 494 -9.04 27.08 13.06
C ARG A 494 -10.42 27.39 12.48
N ASN A 495 -10.63 27.06 11.19
CA ASN A 495 -11.90 27.25 10.49
C ASN A 495 -12.81 26.01 10.60
N VAL A 496 -12.34 24.91 11.21
CA VAL A 496 -13.09 23.65 11.32
C VAL A 496 -13.66 23.49 12.73
N SER A 497 -12.80 23.36 13.74
CA SER A 497 -13.22 23.22 15.14
C SER A 497 -12.04 23.41 16.10
N GLN A 498 -12.31 24.02 17.26
CA GLN A 498 -11.33 24.17 18.34
C GLN A 498 -11.14 22.87 19.15
N LEU A 499 -12.05 21.91 19.04
CA LEU A 499 -12.00 20.62 19.74
C LEU A 499 -11.05 19.61 19.09
N LEU A 500 -10.50 19.93 17.91
CA LEU A 500 -9.57 19.06 17.20
C LEU A 500 -8.20 19.01 17.88
N PRO A 501 -7.44 17.90 17.73
CA PRO A 501 -6.11 17.77 18.29
C PRO A 501 -5.18 18.94 17.94
N ASN A 502 -4.35 19.34 18.90
CA ASN A 502 -3.27 20.31 18.70
C ASN A 502 -1.94 19.63 18.32
N VAL A 503 -1.82 18.32 18.58
CA VAL A 503 -0.63 17.51 18.36
C VAL A 503 -1.04 16.26 17.59
N PHE A 504 -0.33 15.96 16.50
CA PHE A 504 -0.62 14.87 15.56
C PHE A 504 0.40 13.72 15.61
N HIS A 505 1.30 13.76 16.59
CA HIS A 505 2.31 12.73 16.83
C HIS A 505 2.63 12.60 18.31
N GLU A 506 2.88 11.38 18.77
CA GLU A 506 3.42 11.09 20.09
C GLU A 506 4.39 9.90 20.01
N ASN A 507 5.32 9.82 20.96
CA ASN A 507 6.26 8.71 21.07
C ASN A 507 6.05 7.99 22.40
N VAL A 508 5.96 6.67 22.36
CA VAL A 508 5.80 5.83 23.55
C VAL A 508 6.96 4.86 23.64
N LEU A 509 7.70 4.91 24.75
CA LEU A 509 8.74 3.94 25.06
C LEU A 509 8.11 2.79 25.84
N HIS A 510 8.15 1.60 25.24
CA HIS A 510 7.82 0.37 25.93
C HIS A 510 9.10 -0.31 26.42
N VAL A 511 9.07 -0.76 27.67
CA VAL A 511 10.15 -1.52 28.31
C VAL A 511 9.63 -2.91 28.62
N TYR A 512 10.34 -3.94 28.16
CA TYR A 512 9.98 -5.34 28.33
C TYR A 512 11.11 -6.14 28.95
N CYS A 513 10.76 -7.21 29.68
CA CYS A 513 11.73 -8.18 30.19
C CYS A 513 11.49 -9.55 29.55
N LYS A 514 12.55 -10.16 29.02
CA LYS A 514 12.49 -11.47 28.36
C LYS A 514 12.40 -12.65 29.33
N LYS A 515 12.72 -12.43 30.60
CA LYS A 515 12.67 -13.46 31.63
C LYS A 515 11.23 -14.01 31.77
N PRO A 516 11.05 -15.34 31.79
CA PRO A 516 9.73 -15.98 31.85
C PRO A 516 9.02 -15.74 33.19
N MET A 517 9.77 -15.67 34.29
CA MET A 517 9.27 -15.41 35.64
C MET A 517 9.89 -14.10 36.14
N LEU A 518 9.06 -13.07 36.27
CA LEU A 518 9.41 -11.80 36.93
C LEU A 518 8.37 -11.57 38.02
N GLU A 519 8.82 -11.40 39.25
CA GLU A 519 7.93 -11.08 40.36
C GLU A 519 7.42 -9.63 40.23
N GLU A 520 6.23 -9.33 40.75
CA GLU A 520 5.64 -7.99 40.64
C GLU A 520 6.53 -6.91 41.28
N GLU A 521 7.25 -7.25 42.35
CA GLU A 521 8.19 -6.35 43.01
C GLU A 521 9.39 -5.99 42.10
N GLU A 522 9.92 -6.97 41.35
CA GLU A 522 11.00 -6.74 40.39
C GLU A 522 10.52 -5.86 39.23
N ILE A 523 9.31 -6.10 38.73
CA ILE A 523 8.66 -5.26 37.70
C ILE A 523 8.57 -3.81 38.21
N GLY A 524 8.07 -3.61 39.42
CA GLY A 524 7.94 -2.28 40.04
C GLY A 524 9.29 -1.58 40.23
N SER A 525 10.33 -2.32 40.61
CA SER A 525 11.69 -1.81 40.76
C SER A 525 12.29 -1.37 39.41
N LEU A 526 12.16 -2.20 38.38
CA LEU A 526 12.64 -1.90 37.02
C LEU A 526 11.89 -0.71 36.41
N ALA A 527 10.56 -0.66 36.58
CA ALA A 527 9.74 0.46 36.12
C ALA A 527 10.17 1.79 36.76
N LYS A 528 10.42 1.80 38.08
CA LYS A 528 10.94 2.99 38.78
C LYS A 528 12.30 3.42 38.24
N LYS A 529 13.22 2.48 38.01
CA LYS A 529 14.54 2.78 37.43
C LYS A 529 14.43 3.37 36.02
N ALA A 530 13.60 2.78 35.16
CA ALA A 530 13.37 3.26 33.80
C ALA A 530 12.83 4.70 33.78
N LYS A 531 11.81 4.98 34.60
CA LYS A 531 11.24 6.34 34.73
C LYS A 531 12.24 7.35 35.26
N GLN A 532 13.02 6.97 36.28
CA GLN A 532 14.09 7.83 36.81
C GLN A 532 15.16 8.12 35.77
N TRP A 533 15.52 7.13 34.95
CA TRP A 533 16.46 7.31 33.87
C TRP A 533 15.94 8.32 32.82
N CYS A 534 14.69 8.16 32.39
CA CYS A 534 14.05 9.08 31.45
C CYS A 534 14.06 10.52 31.99
N LYS A 535 13.68 10.69 33.26
CA LYS A 535 13.68 11.99 33.94
C LYS A 535 15.09 12.61 34.00
N LYS A 536 16.12 11.82 34.36
CA LYS A 536 17.53 12.26 34.40
C LYS A 536 18.05 12.71 33.03
N LYS A 537 17.57 12.09 31.94
CA LYS A 537 17.95 12.45 30.57
C LYS A 537 17.09 13.55 29.95
N GLY A 538 16.16 14.14 30.71
CA GLY A 538 15.33 15.25 30.28
C GLY A 538 14.19 14.85 29.35
N TYR A 539 13.74 13.59 29.42
CA TYR A 539 12.45 13.18 28.89
C TYR A 539 11.43 13.42 30.00
N LYS A 540 10.59 14.46 29.84
CA LYS A 540 9.48 14.71 30.77
C LYS A 540 8.37 13.69 30.49
N GLU A 541 7.85 13.08 31.55
CA GLU A 541 6.55 12.37 31.53
C GLU A 541 5.42 13.32 31.15
#